data_AF-A0A392QJH5-F1
#
_entry.id   AF-A0A392QJH5-F1
#
_cell.length_a   1.000
_cell.length_b   1.000
_cell.length_c   1.000
_cell.angle_alpha   90.00
_cell.angle_beta   90.00
_cell.angle_gamma   90.00
#
_symmetry.space_group_name_H-M   'P 1'
#
loop_
_entity.id
_entity.type
_entity.pdbx_description
1 polymer ?
#
loop_
_entity_poly.entity_id
_entity_poly.type
_entity_poly.pdbx_seq_one_letter_code
_entity_poly.pdbx_strand_id
1 'polypeptide(L)'
;MSEEKWIWHKRLGHANWRLISKLSKDDLVRGLPKIKYHSDTLCGSCQKGKIVKTSFKPKNVASTSRPLELLHIDLFGPVSTASIS
;
A
#
# COMPACT_ATOMS: atom_id res chain seq x y z
N MET A 1 26.49 -7.56 -2.24
CA MET A 1 25.12 -7.64 -1.68
C MET A 1 24.73 -9.10 -1.66
N SER A 2 24.38 -9.70 -0.51
CA SER A 2 24.11 -11.14 -0.48
C SER A 2 22.69 -11.46 -0.95
N GLU A 3 22.57 -12.41 -1.88
CA GLU A 3 21.30 -12.98 -2.35
C GLU A 3 20.42 -13.50 -1.19
N GLU A 4 21.05 -13.94 -0.10
CA GLU A 4 20.37 -14.43 1.11
C GLU A 4 19.41 -13.41 1.74
N LYS A 5 19.76 -12.12 1.75
CA LYS A 5 18.89 -11.08 2.31
C LYS A 5 17.56 -11.01 1.55
N TRP A 6 17.62 -11.13 0.23
CA TRP A 6 16.44 -11.12 -0.64
C TRP A 6 15.60 -12.39 -0.52
N ILE A 7 16.22 -13.54 -0.29
CA ILE A 7 15.51 -14.79 0.00
C ILE A 7 14.70 -14.66 1.29
N TRP A 8 15.32 -14.19 2.37
CA TRP A 8 14.64 -14.03 3.67
C TRP A 8 13.55 -12.97 3.64
N HIS A 9 13.72 -11.90 2.87
CA HIS A 9 12.65 -10.94 2.61
C HIS A 9 11.41 -11.57 2.01
N LYS A 10 11.58 -12.41 0.98
CA LYS A 10 10.48 -13.12 0.33
C LYS A 10 9.86 -14.15 1.27
N ARG A 11 10.67 -14.94 2.00
CA ARG A 11 10.21 -15.94 2.98
C ARG A 11 9.38 -15.32 4.12
N LEU A 12 9.76 -14.12 4.58
CA LEU A 12 9.07 -13.38 5.64
C LEU A 12 7.94 -12.49 5.10
N GLY A 13 7.40 -12.79 3.91
CA GLY A 13 6.23 -12.08 3.36
C GLY A 13 6.49 -10.62 3.07
N HIS A 14 7.66 -10.27 2.53
CA HIS A 14 8.03 -8.89 2.19
C HIS A 14 8.08 -7.93 3.41
N ALA A 15 8.49 -8.48 4.55
CA ALA A 15 8.74 -7.73 5.78
C ALA A 15 9.76 -6.58 5.59
N ASN A 16 9.60 -5.52 6.38
CA ASN A 16 10.48 -4.35 6.35
C ASN A 16 11.93 -4.74 6.73
N TRP A 17 12.94 -4.15 6.07
CA TRP A 17 14.35 -4.38 6.41
C TRP A 17 14.71 -4.07 7.85
N ARG A 18 14.07 -3.08 8.48
CA ARG A 18 14.23 -2.78 9.90
C ARG A 18 13.78 -3.96 10.77
N LEU A 19 12.64 -4.57 10.42
CA LEU A 19 12.13 -5.75 11.13
C LEU A 19 13.07 -6.94 10.94
N ILE A 20 13.48 -7.23 9.71
CA ILE A 20 14.39 -8.36 9.41
C ILE A 20 15.73 -8.18 10.13
N SER A 21 16.27 -6.95 10.16
CA SER A 21 17.51 -6.68 10.90
C SER A 21 17.35 -6.84 12.41
N LYS A 22 16.20 -6.45 12.98
CA LYS A 22 15.89 -6.69 14.39
C LYS A 22 15.77 -8.19 14.70
N LEU A 23 15.00 -8.94 13.90
CA LEU A 23 14.86 -10.39 14.06
C LEU A 23 16.20 -11.12 14.00
N SER A 24 17.08 -10.66 13.10
CA SER A 24 18.42 -11.20 12.94
C SER A 24 19.34 -10.86 14.12
N LYS A 25 19.25 -9.63 14.65
CA LYS A 25 20.02 -9.20 15.83
C LYS A 25 19.61 -9.97 17.08
N ASP A 26 18.30 -10.11 17.29
CA ASP A 26 17.71 -10.71 18.49
C ASP A 26 17.61 -12.26 18.40
N ASP A 27 18.13 -12.85 17.32
CA ASP A 27 18.17 -14.31 17.07
C ASP A 27 16.80 -15.00 17.11
N LEU A 28 15.75 -14.29 16.68
CA LEU A 28 14.35 -14.72 16.82
C LEU A 28 13.88 -15.69 15.73
N VAL A 29 14.70 -15.95 14.71
CA VAL A 29 14.35 -16.80 13.57
C VAL A 29 15.48 -17.78 13.30
N ARG A 30 15.19 -19.07 13.45
CA ARG A 30 16.16 -20.15 13.19
C ARG A 30 16.61 -20.12 11.72
N GLY A 31 17.93 -20.09 11.50
CA GLY A 31 18.53 -20.11 10.16
C GLY A 31 18.58 -18.75 9.46
N LEU A 32 18.10 -17.67 10.09
CA LEU A 32 18.25 -16.32 9.55
C LEU A 32 19.71 -15.86 9.73
N PRO A 33 20.47 -15.59 8.63
CA PRO A 33 21.83 -15.07 8.74
C PRO A 33 21.85 -13.69 9.38
N LYS A 34 23.02 -13.23 9.82
CA LYS A 34 23.21 -11.88 10.38
C LYS A 34 23.05 -10.82 9.28
N ILE A 35 21.85 -10.27 9.16
CA ILE A 35 21.49 -9.26 8.15
C ILE A 35 21.54 -7.87 8.79
N LYS A 36 22.47 -7.05 8.31
CA LYS A 36 22.50 -5.61 8.64
C LYS A 36 21.46 -4.86 7.81
N TYR A 37 20.81 -3.89 8.44
CA TYR A 37 19.94 -2.94 7.74
C TYR A 37 20.72 -2.19 6.66
N HIS A 38 20.10 -2.04 5.49
CA HIS A 38 20.58 -1.15 4.43
C HIS A 38 19.36 -0.42 3.88
N SER A 39 19.45 0.92 3.81
CA SER A 39 18.38 1.80 3.35
C SER A 39 18.19 1.78 1.83
N ASP A 40 19.22 1.42 1.06
CA ASP A 40 19.30 1.83 -0.34
C ASP A 40 18.75 0.81 -1.34
N THR A 41 18.16 -0.29 -0.85
CA THR A 41 17.63 -1.36 -1.71
C THR A 41 16.11 -1.44 -1.64
N LEU A 42 15.47 -0.97 -2.71
CA LEU A 42 14.02 -1.03 -2.92
C LEU A 42 13.62 -2.36 -3.54
N CYS A 43 12.56 -2.97 -2.98
CA CYS A 43 11.91 -4.13 -3.57
C CYS A 43 10.81 -3.68 -4.52
N GLY A 44 10.89 -4.04 -5.80
CA GLY A 44 9.90 -3.62 -6.80
C GLY A 44 8.46 -4.08 -6.51
N SER A 45 8.27 -5.30 -6.00
CA SER A 45 6.93 -5.78 -5.62
C SER A 45 6.39 -5.05 -4.38
N CYS A 46 7.24 -4.80 -3.37
CA CYS A 46 6.85 -3.99 -2.22
C CYS A 46 6.48 -2.58 -2.62
N GLN A 47 7.24 -1.98 -3.54
CA GLN A 47 6.97 -0.63 -4.01
C GLN A 47 5.60 -0.58 -4.69
N LYS A 48 5.32 -1.49 -5.63
CA LYS A 48 4.01 -1.55 -6.29
C LYS A 48 2.85 -1.84 -5.33
N GLY A 49 3.07 -2.69 -4.32
CA GLY A 49 2.03 -3.07 -3.35
C GLY A 49 1.83 -2.10 -2.19
N LYS A 50 2.84 -1.29 -1.83
CA LYS A 50 2.79 -0.34 -0.70
C LYS A 50 2.69 1.12 -1.14
N ILE A 51 2.85 1.42 -2.43
CA ILE A 51 2.58 2.76 -2.93
C ILE A 51 1.11 3.08 -2.65
N VAL A 52 0.90 4.14 -1.90
CA VAL A 52 -0.39 4.78 -1.76
C VAL A 52 -0.45 5.95 -2.73
N LYS A 53 -1.61 6.21 -3.32
CA LYS A 53 -1.82 7.44 -4.07
C LYS A 53 -1.63 8.62 -3.10
N THR A 54 -0.99 9.69 -3.56
CA THR A 54 -0.92 10.93 -2.78
C THR A 54 -2.33 11.41 -2.46
N SER A 55 -2.52 11.95 -1.26
CA SER A 55 -3.81 12.52 -0.86
C SER A 55 -4.23 13.60 -1.85
N PHE A 56 -5.52 13.64 -2.18
CA PHE A 56 -6.08 14.74 -2.94
C PHE A 56 -5.92 16.05 -2.15
N LYS A 57 -5.74 17.16 -2.86
CA LYS A 57 -5.72 18.49 -2.22
C LYS A 57 -7.10 18.73 -1.58
N PRO A 58 -7.15 19.26 -0.34
CA PRO A 58 -8.41 19.58 0.30
C PRO A 58 -9.14 20.65 -0.51
N LYS A 59 -10.45 20.45 -0.69
CA LYS A 59 -11.31 21.41 -1.37
C LYS A 59 -12.05 22.23 -0.32
N ASN A 60 -11.45 23.36 0.06
CA ASN A 60 -11.97 24.24 1.12
C ASN A 60 -12.98 25.27 0.61
N VAL A 61 -13.19 25.34 -0.70
CA VAL A 61 -14.09 26.31 -1.34
C VAL A 61 -15.09 25.54 -2.19
N ALA A 62 -16.36 25.93 -2.11
CA ALA A 62 -17.38 25.43 -3.01
C ALA A 62 -17.00 25.79 -4.46
N SER A 63 -17.15 24.84 -5.39
CA SER A 63 -16.94 25.12 -6.82
C SER A 63 -18.15 25.74 -7.49
N THR A 64 -19.22 25.97 -6.73
CA THR A 64 -20.46 26.52 -7.23
C THR A 64 -20.88 27.71 -6.38
N SER A 65 -21.43 28.69 -7.07
CA SER A 65 -21.91 29.97 -6.55
C SER A 65 -23.44 30.09 -6.66
N ARG A 66 -24.06 29.31 -7.56
CA ARG A 66 -25.51 29.34 -7.81
C ARG A 66 -26.13 27.94 -7.76
N PRO A 67 -27.43 27.82 -7.46
CA PRO A 67 -28.14 26.55 -7.58
C PRO A 67 -28.01 25.95 -8.99
N LEU A 68 -27.89 24.62 -9.07
CA LEU A 68 -27.82 23.83 -10.32
C LEU A 68 -26.60 24.10 -11.22
N GLU A 69 -25.57 24.79 -10.74
CA GLU A 69 -24.32 25.05 -11.50
C GLU A 69 -23.47 23.79 -11.70
N LEU A 70 -23.55 22.81 -10.79
CA LEU A 70 -22.91 21.50 -10.93
C LEU A 70 -23.87 20.42 -10.44
N LEU A 71 -24.13 19.44 -11.30
CA LEU A 71 -24.94 18.28 -10.99
C LEU A 71 -24.06 17.03 -11.09
N HIS A 72 -23.96 16.27 -9.99
CA HIS A 72 -23.31 14.97 -9.98
C HIS A 72 -24.39 13.89 -10.04
N ILE A 73 -24.38 13.09 -11.10
CA ILE A 73 -25.31 11.98 -11.29
C ILE A 73 -24.46 10.72 -11.34
N ASP A 74 -24.84 9.74 -10.54
CA ASP A 74 -24.24 8.41 -10.59
C ASP A 74 -25.31 7.39 -11.00
N LEU A 75 -24.87 6.36 -11.72
CA LEU A 75 -25.76 5.28 -12.13
C LEU A 75 -25.74 4.20 -11.07
N PHE A 76 -26.91 3.93 -10.50
CA PHE A 76 -27.06 2.81 -9.59
C PHE A 76 -27.13 1.50 -10.38
N GLY A 77 -26.26 0.55 -10.00
CA GLY A 77 -26.07 -0.73 -10.67
C GLY A 77 -27.24 -1.71 -10.51
N PRO A 78 -27.19 -2.84 -11.23
CA PRO A 78 -28.36 -3.57 -11.71
C PRO A 78 -29.26 -4.04 -10.57
N VAL A 79 -30.50 -3.55 -10.58
CA VAL A 79 -31.57 -3.97 -9.67
C VAL A 79 -32.34 -5.11 -10.30
N SER A 80 -32.42 -6.24 -9.60
CA SER A 80 -33.21 -7.41 -9.98
C SER A 80 -34.70 -7.27 -9.64
N THR A 81 -35.03 -6.32 -8.77
CA THR A 81 -36.41 -6.02 -8.39
C THR A 81 -37.05 -5.18 -9.48
N ALA A 82 -38.11 -5.69 -10.09
CA ALA A 82 -38.91 -4.92 -11.02
C ALA A 82 -39.50 -3.70 -10.31
N SER A 83 -39.44 -2.53 -10.96
CA SER A 83 -40.12 -1.34 -10.46
C SER A 83 -41.63 -1.58 -10.43
N ILE A 84 -42.31 -1.07 -9.42
CA ILE A 84 -43.77 -1.01 -9.42
C ILE A 84 -44.15 0.13 -10.37
N SER A 85 -44.86 -0.22 -11.44
CA SER A 85 -45.49 0.73 -12.37
C SER A 85 -46.73 1.35 -11.77
#